data_AF-X1J9R4-F1
#
_entry.id   AF-X1J9R4-F1
#
_cell.length_a   1.000
_cell.length_b   1.000
_cell.length_c   1.000
_cell.angle_alpha   90.00
_cell.angle_beta   90.00
_cell.angle_gamma   90.00
#
_symmetry.space_group_name_H-M   'P 1'
#
loop_
_entity.id
_entity.type
_entity.pdbx_description
1 polymer ?
#
loop_
_entity_poly.entity_id
_entity_poly.type
_entity_poly.pdbx_seq_one_letter_code
_entity_poly.pdbx_strand_id
1 'polypeptide(L)'
;VIAYFAMLGVTLCVAMMVIVVSVMTGFVNKIEKAARGLFGDIVMDTTSQHGLALYDEFVEQVRRKVPEVAAAAPYILSYGHLRIQGQDRYSHGVQIAGIRLPDHARVSDFGQGLFAQAGAAEPTWDPPVPLLLKRVAEEGNRTRELRSAVAAKSSPDGGMPTDKADLVADLLRRIDNALALQREGARNLRDADANRARLARAQKLLDEAEEDGADEQKLADLRLAVSQMQRVTWEGPEDRAVVGLGIPGLSFRTESGQVVRLWVPGHKIILF
;
A
#
# COMPACT_ATOMS: atom_id res chain seq x y z
N VAL A 1 29.04 5.70 -53.73
CA VAL A 1 29.17 6.46 -52.46
C VAL A 1 27.87 7.18 -52.09
N ILE A 2 27.29 8.03 -52.96
CA ILE A 2 26.04 8.78 -52.69
C ILE A 2 24.84 7.85 -52.37
N ALA A 3 24.69 6.74 -53.09
CA ALA A 3 23.62 5.76 -52.84
C ALA A 3 23.65 5.16 -51.42
N TYR A 4 24.84 4.97 -50.84
CA TYR A 4 24.96 4.43 -49.47
C TYR A 4 24.49 5.44 -48.42
N PHE A 5 24.80 6.73 -48.61
CA PHE A 5 24.31 7.78 -47.72
C PHE A 5 22.79 7.94 -47.79
N ALA A 6 22.20 7.82 -48.99
CA ALA A 6 20.74 7.83 -49.15
C ALA A 6 20.07 6.63 -48.45
N MET A 7 20.61 5.43 -48.61
CA MET A 7 20.11 4.23 -47.93
C MET A 7 20.22 4.33 -46.40
N LEU A 8 21.33 4.88 -45.87
CA LEU A 8 21.50 5.10 -44.44
C LEU A 8 20.48 6.09 -43.88
N GLY A 9 20.20 7.18 -44.60
CA GLY A 9 19.18 8.17 -44.20
C GLY A 9 17.80 7.53 -44.08
N VAL A 10 17.38 6.76 -45.10
CA VAL A 10 16.08 6.06 -45.06
C VAL A 10 16.06 5.01 -43.95
N THR A 11 17.14 4.25 -43.76
CA THR A 11 17.22 3.24 -42.70
C THR A 11 17.09 3.86 -41.31
N LEU A 12 17.74 5.00 -41.07
CA LEU A 12 17.62 5.75 -39.82
C LEU A 12 16.18 6.26 -39.59
N CYS A 13 15.56 6.82 -40.62
CA CYS A 13 14.17 7.31 -40.53
C CYS A 13 13.18 6.17 -40.22
N VAL A 14 13.31 5.04 -40.91
CA VAL A 14 12.45 3.87 -40.68
C VAL A 14 12.74 3.27 -39.30
N ALA A 15 14.00 3.14 -38.89
CA ALA A 15 14.37 2.63 -37.57
C ALA A 15 13.76 3.49 -36.45
N MET A 16 13.84 4.82 -36.57
CA MET A 16 13.23 5.74 -35.61
C MET A 16 11.71 5.53 -35.53
N MET A 17 11.02 5.42 -36.67
CA MET A 17 9.58 5.19 -36.71
C MET A 17 9.20 3.86 -36.05
N VAL A 18 9.93 2.78 -36.35
CA VAL A 18 9.69 1.44 -35.78
C VAL A 18 9.89 1.45 -34.26
N ILE A 19 10.94 2.11 -33.76
CA ILE A 19 11.20 2.22 -32.32
C ILE A 19 10.04 2.93 -31.61
N VAL A 20 9.58 4.07 -32.14
CA VAL A 20 8.48 4.84 -31.54
C VAL A 20 7.18 4.02 -31.51
N VAL A 21 6.84 3.37 -32.62
CA VAL A 21 5.63 2.52 -32.68
C VAL A 21 5.73 1.34 -31.71
N SER A 22 6.91 0.73 -31.59
CA SER A 22 7.15 -0.36 -30.64
C SER A 22 6.98 0.08 -29.18
N VAL A 23 7.54 1.24 -28.81
CA VAL A 23 7.41 1.81 -27.47
C VAL A 23 5.96 2.18 -27.17
N MET A 24 5.29 2.88 -28.08
CA MET A 24 3.89 3.30 -27.89
C MET A 24 2.97 2.09 -27.75
N THR A 25 3.13 1.08 -28.62
CA THR A 25 2.32 -0.15 -28.57
C THR A 25 2.58 -0.92 -27.28
N GLY A 26 3.85 -1.07 -26.88
CA GLY A 26 4.21 -1.74 -25.63
C GLY A 26 3.66 -1.02 -24.40
N PHE A 27 3.61 0.31 -24.41
CA PHE A 27 3.04 1.10 -23.34
C PHE A 27 1.52 0.96 -23.26
N VAL A 28 0.81 1.10 -24.39
CA VAL A 28 -0.66 0.95 -24.45
C VAL A 28 -1.08 -0.43 -23.96
N ASN A 29 -0.42 -1.50 -24.42
CA ASN A 29 -0.72 -2.86 -23.99
C ASN A 29 -0.53 -3.06 -22.48
N LYS A 30 0.49 -2.42 -21.90
CA LYS A 30 0.73 -2.46 -20.45
C LYS A 30 -0.36 -1.72 -19.68
N ILE A 31 -0.78 -0.54 -20.15
CA ILE A 31 -1.89 0.21 -19.53
C ILE A 31 -3.17 -0.59 -19.61
N GLU A 32 -3.51 -1.12 -20.79
CA GLU A 32 -4.74 -1.89 -21.00
C GLU A 32 -4.78 -3.13 -20.11
N LYS A 33 -3.65 -3.85 -19.99
CA LYS A 33 -3.55 -5.00 -19.08
C LYS A 33 -3.66 -4.60 -17.61
N ALA A 34 -3.02 -3.51 -17.20
CA ALA A 34 -3.10 -3.01 -15.83
C ALA A 34 -4.52 -2.51 -15.48
N ALA A 35 -5.20 -1.83 -16.42
CA ALA A 35 -6.55 -1.33 -16.23
C ALA A 35 -7.56 -2.48 -16.11
N ARG A 36 -7.50 -3.48 -17.00
CA ARG A 36 -8.34 -4.69 -16.92
C ARG A 36 -8.07 -5.54 -15.68
N GLY A 37 -6.85 -5.51 -15.14
CA GLY A 37 -6.57 -6.18 -13.88
C GLY A 37 -7.14 -5.45 -12.66
N LEU A 38 -7.31 -4.13 -12.74
CA LEU A 38 -7.77 -3.31 -11.61
C LEU A 38 -9.30 -3.24 -11.53
N PHE A 39 -9.98 -3.19 -12.68
CA PHE A 39 -11.43 -3.12 -12.78
C PHE A 39 -12.00 -4.43 -13.34
N GLY A 40 -13.23 -4.77 -12.98
CA GLY A 40 -13.93 -5.87 -13.64
C GLY A 40 -14.19 -5.57 -15.12
N ASP A 41 -14.44 -6.62 -15.91
CA ASP A 41 -14.66 -6.51 -17.37
C ASP A 41 -15.82 -5.57 -17.73
N ILE A 42 -16.84 -5.51 -16.87
CA ILE A 42 -18.01 -4.65 -17.02
C ILE A 42 -18.21 -3.87 -15.72
N VAL A 43 -18.21 -2.54 -15.82
CA VAL A 43 -18.56 -1.64 -14.73
C VAL A 43 -19.94 -1.06 -15.02
N MET A 44 -20.87 -1.25 -14.08
CA MET A 44 -22.20 -0.66 -14.14
C MET A 44 -22.26 0.51 -13.16
N ASP A 45 -22.51 1.70 -13.68
CA ASP A 45 -22.70 2.90 -12.89
C ASP A 45 -24.06 3.54 -13.22
N THR A 46 -24.61 4.27 -12.25
CA THR A 46 -25.83 5.04 -12.44
C THR A 46 -25.49 6.45 -12.89
N THR A 47 -26.31 7.02 -13.78
CA THR A 47 -26.19 8.44 -14.13
C THR A 47 -26.71 9.36 -13.03
N SER A 48 -27.33 8.81 -11.98
CA SER A 48 -27.88 9.57 -10.86
C SER A 48 -26.87 9.71 -9.72
N GLN A 49 -26.87 10.86 -9.05
CA GLN A 49 -25.98 11.13 -7.91
C GLN A 49 -26.28 10.28 -6.66
N HIS A 50 -27.36 9.48 -6.66
CA HIS A 50 -27.82 8.73 -5.49
C HIS A 50 -27.24 7.31 -5.42
N GLY A 51 -26.42 6.90 -6.39
CA GLY A 51 -25.86 5.55 -6.45
C GLY A 51 -26.91 4.47 -6.80
N LEU A 52 -26.52 3.21 -6.67
CA LEU A 52 -27.38 2.06 -6.96
C LEU A 52 -27.97 1.49 -5.66
N ALA A 53 -29.26 1.72 -5.43
CA ALA A 53 -29.98 1.09 -4.32
C ALA A 53 -30.17 -0.41 -4.55
N LEU A 54 -30.32 -1.20 -3.47
CA LEU A 54 -30.59 -2.65 -3.52
C LEU A 54 -29.57 -3.43 -4.37
N TYR A 55 -28.31 -3.02 -4.34
CA TYR A 55 -27.25 -3.60 -5.17
C TYR A 55 -27.06 -5.11 -4.92
N ASP A 56 -27.37 -5.63 -3.73
CA ASP A 56 -27.31 -7.07 -3.43
C ASP A 56 -28.34 -7.87 -4.25
N GLU A 57 -29.58 -7.40 -4.31
CA GLU A 57 -30.63 -8.02 -5.12
C GLU A 57 -30.32 -7.90 -6.61
N PHE A 58 -29.76 -6.77 -7.03
CA PHE A 58 -29.35 -6.55 -8.40
C PHE A 58 -28.23 -7.53 -8.82
N VAL A 59 -27.19 -7.68 -7.98
CA VAL A 59 -26.11 -8.64 -8.22
C VAL A 59 -26.64 -10.07 -8.33
N GLU A 60 -27.56 -10.46 -7.46
CA GLU A 60 -28.17 -11.79 -7.51
C GLU A 60 -29.01 -11.99 -8.77
N GLN A 61 -29.78 -10.97 -9.19
CA GLN A 61 -30.55 -11.02 -10.43
C GLN A 61 -29.65 -11.13 -11.66
N VAL A 62 -28.55 -10.39 -11.71
CA VAL A 62 -27.58 -10.45 -12.83
C VAL A 62 -26.96 -11.83 -12.91
N ARG A 63 -26.50 -12.39 -11.78
CA ARG A 63 -25.93 -13.76 -11.72
C ARG A 63 -26.91 -14.84 -12.19
N ARG A 64 -28.20 -14.68 -11.91
CA ARG A 64 -29.24 -15.64 -12.33
C ARG A 64 -29.64 -15.51 -13.80
N LYS A 65 -29.71 -14.28 -14.32
CA LYS A 65 -30.24 -13.99 -15.66
C LYS A 65 -29.19 -14.03 -16.76
N VAL A 66 -27.91 -13.82 -16.42
CA VAL A 66 -26.80 -13.73 -17.38
C VAL A 66 -25.76 -14.80 -17.03
N PRO A 67 -25.82 -16.00 -17.64
CA PRO A 67 -24.92 -17.11 -17.30
C PRO A 67 -23.45 -16.83 -17.63
N GLU A 68 -23.15 -15.84 -18.47
CA GLU A 68 -21.80 -15.41 -18.80
C GLU A 68 -21.11 -14.63 -17.66
N VAL A 69 -21.87 -14.14 -16.67
CA VAL A 69 -21.32 -13.39 -15.53
C VAL A 69 -20.75 -14.35 -14.48
N ALA A 70 -19.42 -14.46 -14.44
CA ALA A 70 -18.72 -15.33 -13.48
C ALA A 70 -18.79 -14.81 -12.03
N ALA A 71 -18.65 -13.50 -11.85
CA ALA A 71 -18.72 -12.85 -10.55
C ALA A 71 -19.16 -11.39 -10.69
N ALA A 72 -19.75 -10.84 -9.62
CA ALA A 72 -20.10 -9.44 -9.53
C ALA A 72 -19.90 -8.97 -8.08
N ALA A 73 -19.37 -7.76 -7.91
CA ALA A 73 -19.02 -7.17 -6.63
C ALA A 73 -19.48 -5.70 -6.58
N PRO A 74 -20.04 -5.23 -5.45
CA PRO A 74 -20.35 -3.83 -5.27
C PRO A 74 -19.06 -3.01 -5.07
N TYR A 75 -19.05 -1.81 -5.62
CA TYR A 75 -17.96 -0.85 -5.50
C TYR A 75 -18.55 0.54 -5.24
N ILE A 76 -18.12 1.18 -4.16
CA ILE A 76 -18.55 2.54 -3.78
C ILE A 76 -17.35 3.46 -3.89
N LEU A 77 -17.54 4.59 -4.57
CA LEU A 77 -16.49 5.58 -4.73
C LEU A 77 -16.96 6.91 -4.16
N SER A 78 -16.23 7.42 -3.19
CA SER A 78 -16.48 8.71 -2.56
C SER A 78 -15.19 9.54 -2.51
N TYR A 79 -15.32 10.81 -2.17
CA TYR A 79 -14.21 11.73 -1.95
C TYR A 79 -14.30 12.25 -0.53
N GLY A 80 -13.14 12.40 0.11
CA GLY A 80 -13.06 12.94 1.46
C GLY A 80 -11.75 13.67 1.68
N HIS A 81 -11.60 14.24 2.86
CA HIS A 81 -10.37 14.90 3.27
C HIS A 81 -9.65 14.07 4.33
N LEU A 82 -8.43 13.63 4.02
CA LEU A 82 -7.59 12.84 4.91
C LEU A 82 -6.72 13.77 5.75
N ARG A 83 -6.81 13.64 7.08
CA ARG A 83 -5.86 14.25 8.02
C ARG A 83 -5.26 13.19 8.94
N ILE A 84 -3.94 13.18 9.06
CA ILE A 84 -3.22 12.29 9.97
C ILE A 84 -3.04 13.01 11.31
N GLN A 85 -3.53 12.40 12.40
CA GLN A 85 -3.42 12.99 13.73
C GLN A 85 -1.94 13.08 14.15
N GLY A 86 -1.51 14.24 14.64
CA GLY A 86 -0.10 14.51 14.98
C GLY A 86 0.74 15.03 13.81
N GLN A 87 0.17 15.17 12.61
CA GLN A 87 0.78 15.88 11.48
C GLN A 87 -0.17 16.95 10.95
N ASP A 88 -0.21 18.11 11.62
CA ASP A 88 -1.13 19.22 11.28
C ASP A 88 -0.98 19.75 9.84
N ARG A 89 0.17 19.50 9.21
CA ARG A 89 0.46 19.92 7.83
C ARG A 89 0.08 18.87 6.78
N TYR A 90 -0.33 17.67 7.18
CA TYR A 90 -0.65 16.59 6.25
C TYR A 90 -2.17 16.49 6.06
N SER A 91 -2.68 17.30 5.13
CA SER A 91 -4.10 17.40 4.79
C SER A 91 -4.26 17.29 3.28
N HIS A 92 -4.89 16.22 2.79
CA HIS A 92 -5.02 15.96 1.36
C HIS A 92 -6.43 15.46 1.02
N GLY A 93 -6.95 15.87 -0.15
CA GLY A 93 -8.12 15.23 -0.73
C GLY A 93 -7.79 13.79 -1.10
N VAL A 94 -8.62 12.85 -0.68
CA VAL A 94 -8.48 11.43 -0.96
C VAL A 94 -9.74 10.90 -1.61
N GLN A 95 -9.54 9.83 -2.38
CA GLN A 95 -10.63 9.04 -2.90
C GLN A 95 -10.83 7.82 -1.98
N ILE A 96 -12.06 7.62 -1.53
CA ILE A 96 -12.44 6.56 -0.61
C ILE A 96 -13.17 5.50 -1.44
N ALA A 97 -12.59 4.30 -1.48
CA ALA A 97 -13.19 3.15 -2.15
C ALA A 97 -13.77 2.18 -1.10
N GLY A 98 -15.08 2.01 -1.12
CA GLY A 98 -15.78 0.98 -0.37
C GLY A 98 -15.87 -0.30 -1.19
N ILE A 99 -15.19 -1.36 -0.74
CA ILE A 99 -15.16 -2.64 -1.44
C ILE A 99 -15.49 -3.79 -0.49
N ARG A 100 -16.18 -4.81 -1.02
CA ARG A 100 -16.23 -6.12 -0.37
C ARG A 100 -15.04 -6.94 -0.83
N LEU A 101 -14.01 -7.01 0.01
CA LEU A 101 -12.71 -7.60 -0.32
C LEU A 101 -12.77 -8.99 -1.01
N PRO A 102 -13.51 -10.00 -0.51
CA PRO A 102 -13.56 -11.30 -1.16
C PRO A 102 -14.27 -11.27 -2.52
N ASP A 103 -15.31 -10.43 -2.68
CA ASP A 103 -16.00 -10.27 -3.96
C ASP A 103 -15.13 -9.51 -4.97
N HIS A 104 -14.48 -8.44 -4.52
CA HIS A 104 -13.61 -7.63 -5.34
C HIS A 104 -12.40 -8.42 -5.88
N ALA A 105 -11.85 -9.32 -5.06
CA ALA A 105 -10.77 -10.22 -5.47
C ALA A 105 -11.20 -11.28 -6.50
N ARG A 106 -12.50 -11.56 -6.63
CA ARG A 106 -13.04 -12.48 -7.65
C ARG A 106 -13.29 -11.81 -9.01
N VAL A 107 -13.58 -10.52 -9.00
CA VAL A 107 -13.88 -9.74 -10.23
C VAL A 107 -12.66 -9.02 -10.80
N SER A 108 -11.54 -8.99 -10.09
CA SER A 108 -10.32 -8.25 -10.48
C SER A 108 -9.05 -8.98 -10.03
N ASP A 109 -7.91 -8.61 -10.61
CA ASP A 109 -6.58 -9.07 -10.18
C ASP A 109 -6.12 -8.44 -8.85
N PHE A 110 -6.98 -7.67 -8.17
CA PHE A 110 -6.68 -7.04 -6.89
C PHE A 110 -6.14 -8.04 -5.84
N GLY A 111 -6.69 -9.26 -5.82
CA GLY A 111 -6.25 -10.32 -4.91
C GLY A 111 -4.79 -10.74 -5.09
N GLN A 112 -4.23 -10.59 -6.30
CA GLN A 112 -2.82 -10.86 -6.58
C GLN A 112 -1.90 -9.75 -6.04
N GLY A 113 -2.44 -8.53 -5.91
CA GLY A 113 -1.72 -7.35 -5.39
C GLY A 113 -1.62 -7.30 -3.86
N LEU A 114 -2.40 -8.10 -3.14
CA LEU A 114 -2.41 -8.12 -1.67
C LEU A 114 -1.06 -8.56 -1.11
N PHE A 115 -0.48 -7.80 -0.19
CA PHE A 115 0.83 -8.13 0.37
C PHE A 115 0.83 -9.46 1.14
N ALA A 116 -0.08 -9.61 2.11
CA ALA A 116 -0.08 -10.78 2.99
C ALA A 116 -0.79 -11.99 2.36
N GLN A 117 -1.90 -11.71 1.68
CA GLN A 117 -2.86 -12.67 1.17
C GLN A 117 -2.83 -12.78 -0.36
N ALA A 118 -1.66 -12.55 -0.98
CA ALA A 118 -1.49 -12.69 -2.43
C ALA A 118 -2.02 -14.06 -2.91
N GLY A 119 -3.03 -14.03 -3.78
CA GLY A 119 -3.65 -15.25 -4.34
C GLY A 119 -4.49 -16.08 -3.36
N ALA A 120 -4.88 -15.51 -2.21
CA ALA A 120 -5.85 -16.16 -1.34
C ALA A 120 -7.23 -16.22 -2.04
N ALA A 121 -7.91 -17.36 -1.93
CA ALA A 121 -9.24 -17.54 -2.52
C ALA A 121 -10.29 -16.61 -1.90
N GLU A 122 -10.19 -16.38 -0.59
CA GLU A 122 -11.08 -15.51 0.17
C GLU A 122 -10.26 -14.57 1.07
N PRO A 123 -9.78 -13.43 0.53
CA PRO A 123 -9.03 -12.48 1.33
C PRO A 123 -9.93 -11.78 2.36
N THR A 124 -9.40 -11.62 3.57
CA THR A 124 -10.05 -10.92 4.69
C THR A 124 -9.33 -9.62 5.04
N TRP A 125 -10.05 -8.66 5.60
CA TRP A 125 -9.44 -7.43 6.12
C TRP A 125 -8.56 -7.69 7.34
N ASP A 126 -8.76 -8.83 8.03
CA ASP A 126 -7.97 -9.24 9.19
C ASP A 126 -7.25 -10.58 8.95
N PRO A 127 -6.13 -10.57 8.18
CA PRO A 127 -5.36 -11.78 7.98
C PRO A 127 -4.79 -12.29 9.30
N PRO A 128 -4.72 -13.62 9.50
CA PRO A 128 -4.14 -14.19 10.71
C PRO A 128 -2.73 -13.66 11.00
N VAL A 129 -2.48 -13.27 12.25
CA VAL A 129 -1.17 -12.77 12.73
C VAL A 129 0.00 -13.69 12.30
N PRO A 130 -0.09 -15.03 12.37
CA PRO A 130 0.99 -15.90 11.89
C PRO A 130 1.31 -15.73 10.40
N LEU A 131 0.29 -15.50 9.56
CA LEU A 131 0.48 -15.26 8.12
C LEU A 131 1.17 -13.92 7.89
N LEU A 132 0.74 -12.86 8.59
CA LEU A 132 1.37 -11.55 8.53
C LEU A 132 2.84 -11.62 8.95
N LEU A 133 3.15 -12.29 10.06
CA LEU A 133 4.53 -12.46 10.54
C LEU A 133 5.40 -13.22 9.54
N LYS A 134 4.88 -14.28 8.93
CA LYS A 134 5.57 -15.02 7.87
C LYS A 134 5.92 -14.10 6.70
N ARG A 135 4.96 -13.31 6.22
CA ARG A 135 5.13 -12.40 5.07
C ARG A 135 6.10 -11.25 5.36
N VAL A 136 6.03 -10.68 6.57
CA VAL A 136 7.00 -9.67 7.03
C VAL A 136 8.42 -10.26 7.12
N ALA A 137 8.56 -11.52 7.56
CA ALA A 137 9.86 -12.18 7.59
C ALA A 137 10.42 -12.45 6.18
N GLU A 138 9.59 -12.90 5.24
CA GLU A 138 9.96 -13.07 3.82
C GLU A 138 10.46 -11.75 3.22
N GLU A 139 9.74 -10.65 3.45
CA GLU A 139 10.11 -9.32 2.95
C GLU A 139 11.37 -8.77 3.63
N GLY A 140 11.55 -9.03 4.92
CA GLY A 140 12.77 -8.69 5.66
C GLY A 140 14.00 -9.45 5.14
N ASN A 141 13.84 -10.67 4.62
CA ASN A 141 14.92 -11.40 3.96
C ASN A 141 15.30 -10.73 2.65
N ARG A 142 14.32 -10.41 1.79
CA ARG A 142 14.54 -9.71 0.51
C ARG A 142 15.21 -8.36 0.70
N THR A 143 14.79 -7.60 1.71
CA THR A 143 15.37 -6.29 2.00
C THR A 143 16.83 -6.41 2.47
N ARG A 144 17.17 -7.47 3.21
CA ARG A 144 18.56 -7.77 3.58
C ARG A 144 19.42 -8.21 2.39
N GLU A 145 18.87 -9.02 1.49
CA GLU A 145 19.54 -9.39 0.23
C GLU A 145 19.79 -8.17 -0.65
N LEU A 146 18.82 -7.26 -0.74
CA LEU A 146 19.00 -5.99 -1.45
C LEU A 146 20.12 -5.15 -0.82
N ARG A 147 20.15 -5.05 0.52
CA ARG A 147 21.22 -4.35 1.24
C ARG A 147 22.60 -4.93 0.91
N SER A 148 22.74 -6.26 0.95
CA SER A 148 24.04 -6.91 0.66
C SER A 148 24.44 -6.75 -0.80
N ALA A 149 23.49 -6.83 -1.73
CA ALA A 149 23.74 -6.61 -3.16
C ALA A 149 24.19 -5.17 -3.44
N VAL A 150 23.57 -4.18 -2.79
CA VAL A 150 23.99 -2.77 -2.90
C VAL A 150 25.38 -2.58 -2.31
N ALA A 151 25.63 -3.10 -1.10
CA ALA A 151 26.92 -2.99 -0.44
C ALA A 151 28.06 -3.64 -1.24
N ALA A 152 27.82 -4.77 -1.90
CA ALA A 152 28.79 -5.43 -2.76
C ALA A 152 29.14 -4.59 -4.00
N LYS A 153 28.16 -3.88 -4.58
CA LYS A 153 28.38 -2.94 -5.70
C LYS A 153 29.13 -1.68 -5.29
N SER A 154 29.19 -1.38 -3.99
CA SER A 154 29.99 -0.28 -3.42
C SER A 154 31.48 -0.61 -3.30
N SER A 155 31.87 -1.88 -3.41
CA SER A 155 33.26 -2.36 -3.30
C SER A 155 33.90 -2.87 -4.62
N PRO A 156 33.88 -2.16 -5.76
CA PRO A 156 34.78 -2.49 -6.86
C PRO A 156 36.13 -1.77 -6.73
N ASP A 157 37.19 -2.47 -7.16
CA ASP A 157 38.64 -2.18 -7.16
C ASP A 157 39.11 -0.93 -7.93
N GLY A 158 38.29 0.12 -8.01
CA GLY A 158 38.65 1.39 -8.64
C GLY A 158 37.73 2.47 -8.13
N GLY A 159 38.29 3.42 -7.37
CA GLY A 159 37.57 4.42 -6.59
C GLY A 159 36.32 4.96 -7.29
N MET A 160 35.17 4.80 -6.62
CA MET A 160 33.89 5.31 -7.10
C MET A 160 33.93 6.86 -7.12
N PRO A 161 33.43 7.53 -8.19
CA PRO A 161 33.26 8.97 -8.17
C PRO A 161 32.44 9.41 -6.94
N THR A 162 32.83 10.51 -6.29
CA THR A 162 32.22 11.01 -5.03
C THR A 162 30.69 11.07 -5.09
N ASP A 163 30.14 11.57 -6.19
CA ASP A 163 28.69 11.74 -6.37
C ASP A 163 27.93 10.39 -6.36
N LYS A 164 28.56 9.33 -6.89
CA LYS A 164 28.00 7.97 -6.87
C LYS A 164 28.17 7.33 -5.49
N ALA A 165 29.28 7.60 -4.80
CA ALA A 165 29.51 7.10 -3.45
C ALA A 165 28.47 7.65 -2.47
N ASP A 166 28.15 8.94 -2.58
CA ASP A 166 27.13 9.60 -1.76
C ASP A 166 25.73 9.04 -2.03
N LEU A 167 25.37 8.82 -3.30
CA LEU A 167 24.09 8.21 -3.68
C LEU A 167 23.95 6.79 -3.11
N VAL A 168 25.01 5.99 -3.19
CA VAL A 168 25.03 4.62 -2.67
C VAL A 168 24.94 4.62 -1.14
N ALA A 169 25.64 5.53 -0.46
CA ALA A 169 25.55 5.70 0.98
C ALA A 169 24.14 6.13 1.42
N ASP A 170 23.50 7.03 0.68
CA ASP A 170 22.10 7.42 0.91
C ASP A 170 21.14 6.24 0.75
N LEU A 171 21.31 5.46 -0.31
CA LEU A 171 20.48 4.29 -0.59
C LEU A 171 20.63 3.22 0.49
N LEU A 172 21.86 2.94 0.95
CA LEU A 172 22.11 2.04 2.07
C LEU A 172 21.44 2.52 3.36
N ARG A 173 21.52 3.83 3.67
CA ARG A 173 20.87 4.41 4.85
C ARG A 173 19.34 4.23 4.81
N ARG A 174 18.73 4.41 3.63
CA ARG A 174 17.29 4.19 3.44
C ARG A 174 16.91 2.73 3.63
N ILE A 175 17.71 1.79 3.11
CA ILE A 175 17.48 0.35 3.30
C ILE A 175 17.61 -0.03 4.79
N ASP A 176 18.60 0.51 5.49
CA ASP A 176 18.78 0.28 6.92
C ASP A 176 17.60 0.81 7.75
N ASN A 177 17.10 2.00 7.42
CA ASN A 177 15.87 2.54 8.01
C ASN A 177 14.65 1.64 7.71
N ALA A 178 14.52 1.15 6.47
CA ALA A 178 13.44 0.23 6.11
C ALA A 178 13.49 -1.07 6.92
N LEU A 179 14.69 -1.65 7.10
CA LEU A 179 14.90 -2.84 7.94
C LEU A 179 14.56 -2.58 9.41
N ALA A 180 14.90 -1.40 9.93
CA ALA A 180 14.55 -1.02 11.30
C ALA A 180 13.02 -0.95 11.49
N LEU A 181 12.32 -0.30 10.56
CA LEU A 181 10.85 -0.21 10.58
C LEU A 181 10.18 -1.57 10.42
N GLN A 182 10.65 -2.43 9.52
CA GLN A 182 10.14 -3.79 9.37
C GLN A 182 10.31 -4.62 10.65
N ARG A 183 11.45 -4.48 11.36
CA ARG A 183 11.68 -5.16 12.65
C ARG A 183 10.76 -4.64 13.74
N GLU A 184 10.58 -3.32 13.82
CA GLU A 184 9.66 -2.71 14.76
C GLU A 184 8.22 -3.17 14.50
N GLY A 185 7.80 -3.15 13.24
CA GLY A 185 6.53 -3.69 12.81
C GLY A 185 6.30 -5.14 13.22
N ALA A 186 7.28 -6.01 12.96
CA ALA A 186 7.22 -7.41 13.36
C ALA A 186 7.11 -7.58 14.89
N ARG A 187 7.77 -6.73 15.69
CA ARG A 187 7.62 -6.75 17.15
C ARG A 187 6.22 -6.32 17.58
N ASN A 188 5.73 -5.20 17.06
CA ASN A 188 4.39 -4.68 17.38
C ASN A 188 3.30 -5.68 17.01
N LEU A 189 3.48 -6.42 15.91
CA LEU A 189 2.55 -7.46 15.48
C LEU A 189 2.59 -8.70 16.39
N ARG A 190 3.76 -9.11 16.88
CA ARG A 190 3.88 -10.22 17.85
C ARG A 190 3.25 -9.85 19.19
N ASP A 191 3.45 -8.61 19.61
CA ASP A 191 2.97 -8.10 20.89
C ASP A 191 1.57 -7.47 20.76
N ALA A 192 0.87 -7.65 19.64
CA ALA A 192 -0.38 -6.95 19.34
C ALA A 192 -1.45 -7.13 20.43
N ASP A 193 -1.67 -8.36 20.89
CA ASP A 193 -2.65 -8.65 21.94
C ASP A 193 -2.22 -8.11 23.30
N ALA A 194 -0.92 -8.20 23.62
CA ALA A 194 -0.36 -7.64 24.84
C ALA A 194 -0.45 -6.10 24.85
N ASN A 195 -0.19 -5.46 23.72
CA ASN A 195 -0.31 -4.02 23.54
C ASN A 195 -1.76 -3.56 23.65
N ARG A 196 -2.71 -4.33 23.10
CA ARG A 196 -4.16 -4.06 23.26
C ARG A 196 -4.58 -4.12 24.72
N ALA A 197 -4.13 -5.14 25.47
CA ALA A 197 -4.42 -5.25 26.89
C ALA A 197 -3.78 -4.12 27.72
N ARG A 198 -2.56 -3.69 27.38
CA ARG A 198 -1.89 -2.54 28.02
C ARG A 198 -2.60 -1.23 27.74
N LEU A 199 -3.02 -1.01 26.50
CA LEU A 199 -3.78 0.18 26.09
C LEU A 199 -5.12 0.25 26.84
N ALA A 200 -5.86 -0.85 26.92
CA ALA A 200 -7.13 -0.90 27.66
C ALA A 200 -6.94 -0.57 29.16
N ARG A 201 -5.85 -1.05 29.77
CA ARG A 201 -5.51 -0.71 31.16
C ARG A 201 -5.13 0.77 31.31
N ALA A 202 -4.32 1.30 30.40
CA ALA A 202 -3.92 2.70 30.42
C ALA A 202 -5.12 3.64 30.22
N GLN A 203 -6.04 3.28 29.34
CA GLN A 203 -7.29 4.01 29.13
C GLN A 203 -8.14 4.00 30.40
N LYS A 204 -8.33 2.83 31.04
CA LYS A 204 -9.08 2.74 32.30
C LYS A 204 -8.48 3.61 33.41
N LEU A 205 -7.16 3.64 33.53
CA LEU A 205 -6.47 4.50 34.52
C LEU A 205 -6.64 5.99 34.23
N LEU A 206 -6.72 6.37 32.95
CA LEU A 206 -7.02 7.74 32.56
C LEU A 206 -8.46 8.09 32.92
N ASP A 207 -9.41 7.23 32.57
CA ASP A 207 -10.84 7.45 32.86
C ASP A 207 -11.09 7.56 34.37
N GLU A 208 -10.50 6.66 35.18
CA GLU A 208 -10.54 6.73 36.65
C GLU A 208 -9.92 8.03 37.19
N ALA A 209 -8.78 8.48 36.64
CA ALA A 209 -8.14 9.73 37.06
C ALA A 209 -8.95 10.97 36.67
N GLU A 210 -9.69 10.93 35.56
CA GLU A 210 -10.62 12.00 35.16
C GLU A 210 -11.85 12.05 36.08
N GLU A 211 -12.40 10.89 36.45
CA GLU A 211 -13.51 10.79 37.41
C GLU A 211 -13.13 11.24 38.82
N ASP A 212 -11.91 10.89 39.28
CA ASP A 212 -11.39 11.26 40.60
C ASP A 212 -10.95 12.74 40.70
N GLY A 213 -11.03 13.51 39.59
CA GLY A 213 -10.60 14.90 39.56
C GLY A 213 -9.10 15.08 39.81
N ALA A 214 -8.28 14.16 39.30
CA ALA A 214 -6.84 14.17 39.49
C ALA A 214 -6.18 15.45 38.95
N ASP A 215 -4.98 15.74 39.48
CA ASP A 215 -4.18 16.90 39.06
C ASP A 215 -3.94 16.94 37.54
N GLU A 216 -3.94 18.15 36.98
CA GLU A 216 -3.85 18.40 35.53
C GLU A 216 -2.54 17.86 34.95
N GLN A 217 -1.45 17.90 35.73
CA GLN A 217 -0.16 17.32 35.38
C GLN A 217 -0.25 15.78 35.22
N LYS A 218 -0.93 15.10 36.15
CA LYS A 218 -1.09 13.65 36.14
C LYS A 218 -1.99 13.20 34.99
N LEU A 219 -3.02 13.98 34.68
CA LEU A 219 -3.88 13.76 33.51
C LEU A 219 -3.10 13.94 32.20
N ALA A 220 -2.24 14.95 32.10
CA ALA A 220 -1.38 15.16 30.94
C ALA A 220 -0.42 13.99 30.71
N ASP A 221 0.22 13.48 31.76
CA ASP A 221 1.13 12.32 31.69
C ASP A 221 0.41 11.04 31.26
N LEU A 222 -0.79 10.79 31.80
CA LEU A 222 -1.63 9.64 31.43
C LEU A 222 -2.11 9.73 29.98
N ARG A 223 -2.55 10.91 29.52
CA ARG A 223 -2.92 11.15 28.11
C ARG A 223 -1.73 10.92 27.17
N LEU A 224 -0.54 11.38 27.56
CA LEU A 224 0.68 11.13 26.79
C LEU A 224 0.98 9.62 26.73
N ALA A 225 0.91 8.90 27.85
CA ALA A 225 1.16 7.46 27.90
C ALA A 225 0.16 6.68 27.03
N VAL A 226 -1.13 7.02 27.10
CA VAL A 226 -2.18 6.45 26.23
C VAL A 226 -1.86 6.73 24.76
N SER A 227 -1.52 7.97 24.41
CA SER A 227 -1.19 8.33 23.02
C SER A 227 0.02 7.56 22.47
N GLN A 228 1.04 7.31 23.30
CA GLN A 228 2.20 6.50 22.91
C GLN A 228 1.84 5.03 22.70
N MET A 229 1.00 4.46 23.57
CA MET A 229 0.52 3.08 23.43
C MET A 229 -0.38 2.90 22.21
N GLN A 230 -1.23 3.89 21.90
CA GLN A 230 -2.08 3.86 20.70
C GLN A 230 -1.23 3.77 19.42
N ARG A 231 -0.09 4.46 19.35
CA ARG A 231 0.78 4.42 18.17
C ARG A 231 1.38 3.04 17.89
N VAL A 232 1.57 2.19 18.88
CA VAL A 232 2.19 0.86 18.71
C VAL A 232 1.19 -0.29 18.77
N THR A 233 -0.07 0.01 19.08
CA THR A 233 -1.14 -0.99 19.21
C THR A 233 -1.88 -1.14 17.89
N TRP A 234 -2.11 -2.39 17.49
CA TRP A 234 -2.96 -2.70 16.34
C TRP A 234 -4.44 -2.69 16.77
N GLU A 235 -5.17 -1.67 16.35
CA GLU A 235 -6.61 -1.51 16.62
C GLU A 235 -7.45 -2.56 15.87
N GLY A 236 -8.67 -2.80 16.37
CA GLY A 236 -9.57 -3.83 15.85
C GLY A 236 -10.17 -3.49 14.48
N PRO A 237 -10.98 -4.40 13.91
CA PRO A 237 -11.52 -4.26 12.56
C PRO A 237 -12.55 -3.13 12.39
N GLU A 238 -13.20 -2.70 13.46
CA GLU A 238 -14.33 -1.76 13.44
C GLU A 238 -13.89 -0.31 13.14
N ASP A 239 -12.64 0.06 13.51
CA ASP A 239 -12.16 1.46 13.47
C ASP A 239 -11.00 1.69 12.50
N ARG A 240 -10.77 0.77 11.56
CA ARG A 240 -9.61 0.85 10.64
C ARG A 240 -9.96 1.43 9.27
N ALA A 241 -9.25 2.48 8.88
CA ALA A 241 -9.14 2.91 7.49
C ALA A 241 -7.90 2.29 6.85
N VAL A 242 -8.08 1.47 5.81
CA VAL A 242 -6.94 0.92 5.05
C VAL A 242 -6.57 1.91 3.96
N VAL A 243 -5.41 2.55 4.10
CA VAL A 243 -4.90 3.49 3.11
C VAL A 243 -4.18 2.71 2.01
N GLY A 244 -4.76 2.71 0.82
CA GLY A 244 -4.07 2.24 -0.39
C GLY A 244 -2.84 3.10 -0.65
N LEU A 245 -1.68 2.47 -0.87
CA LEU A 245 -0.42 3.15 -1.13
C LEU A 245 -0.40 3.77 -2.54
N GLY A 246 -1.03 4.94 -2.67
CA GLY A 246 -0.69 5.96 -3.66
C GLY A 246 0.26 7.02 -3.10
N ILE A 247 0.61 6.94 -1.80
CA ILE A 247 1.45 7.92 -1.12
C ILE A 247 2.92 7.64 -1.48
N PRO A 248 3.61 8.55 -2.21
CA PRO A 248 5.00 8.35 -2.66
C PRO A 248 6.03 8.12 -1.54
N GLY A 249 5.65 8.37 -0.28
CA GLY A 249 6.55 8.32 0.89
C GLY A 249 6.68 6.95 1.58
N LEU A 250 5.85 5.96 1.25
CA LEU A 250 5.79 4.69 2.02
C LEU A 250 6.16 3.43 1.21
N SER A 251 6.50 3.59 -0.06
CA SER A 251 6.97 2.51 -0.91
C SER A 251 8.14 2.97 -1.76
N PHE A 252 9.28 2.29 -1.69
CA PHE A 252 10.43 2.58 -2.53
C PHE A 252 10.50 1.57 -3.66
N ARG A 253 10.72 2.02 -4.89
CA ARG A 253 11.00 1.14 -6.03
C ARG A 253 12.51 1.02 -6.21
N THR A 254 13.02 -0.20 -6.29
CA THR A 254 14.39 -0.47 -6.71
C THR A 254 14.53 -0.21 -8.21
N GLU A 255 15.77 -0.06 -8.71
CA GLU A 255 16.05 0.00 -10.15
C GLU A 255 15.55 -1.23 -10.92
N SER A 256 15.40 -2.38 -10.23
CA SER A 256 14.83 -3.62 -10.77
C SER A 256 13.30 -3.66 -10.76
N GLY A 257 12.62 -2.58 -10.35
CA GLY A 257 11.15 -2.49 -10.32
C GLY A 257 10.49 -3.18 -9.13
N GLN A 258 11.27 -3.69 -8.16
CA GLN A 258 10.73 -4.29 -6.94
C GLN A 258 10.31 -3.20 -5.96
N VAL A 259 9.17 -3.39 -5.29
CA VAL A 259 8.66 -2.45 -4.29
C VAL A 259 9.10 -2.90 -2.91
N VAL A 260 10.02 -2.18 -2.29
CA VAL A 260 10.33 -2.32 -0.87
C VAL A 260 9.17 -1.68 -0.10
N ARG A 261 8.43 -2.52 0.62
CA ARG A 261 7.31 -2.08 1.44
C ARG A 261 7.80 -1.72 2.84
N LEU A 262 7.48 -0.52 3.27
CA LEU A 262 7.63 -0.11 4.66
C LEU A 262 6.39 -0.53 5.43
N TRP A 263 6.60 -1.14 6.59
CA TRP A 263 5.54 -1.35 7.56
C TRP A 263 5.73 -0.34 8.67
N VAL A 264 4.77 0.55 8.80
CA VAL A 264 4.74 1.54 9.88
C VAL A 264 3.62 1.15 10.85
N PRO A 265 3.74 1.54 12.13
CA PRO A 265 2.65 1.37 13.07
C PRO A 265 1.36 2.06 12.59
N GLY A 266 0.21 1.64 13.13
CA GLY A 266 -1.07 2.25 12.81
C GLY A 266 -1.06 3.75 13.13
N HIS A 267 -1.67 4.55 12.25
CA HIS A 267 -1.85 5.98 12.47
C HIS A 267 -3.33 6.28 12.59
N LYS A 268 -3.72 7.10 13.56
CA LYS A 268 -5.07 7.63 13.64
C LYS A 268 -5.31 8.60 12.50
N ILE A 269 -6.33 8.28 11.72
CA ILE A 269 -6.74 9.02 10.55
C ILE A 269 -8.12 9.58 10.84
N ILE A 270 -8.30 10.87 10.55
CA ILE A 270 -9.62 11.50 10.57
C ILE A 270 -10.01 11.74 9.12
N LEU A 271 -11.15 11.18 8.72
CA LEU A 271 -11.79 11.42 7.43
C LEU A 271 -12.91 12.44 7.65
N PHE A 272 -12.88 13.52 6.87
CA PHE A 272 -13.93 14.55 6.81
C PHE A 272 -14.62 14.52 5.45
#